data_AF-A0A1M3TVA9-F1
#
_entry.id   AF-A0A1M3TVA9-F1
#
_cell.length_a   1.000
_cell.length_b   1.000
_cell.length_c   1.000
_cell.angle_alpha   90.00
_cell.angle_beta   90.00
_cell.angle_gamma   90.00
#
_symmetry.space_group_name_H-M   'P 1'
#
loop_
_entity.id
_entity.type
_entity.pdbx_description
1 polymer ?
#
loop_
_entity_poly.entity_id
_entity_poly.type
_entity_poly.pdbx_seq_one_letter_code
_entity_poly.pdbx_strand_id
1 'polypeptide(L)'
;MTPAPLTKTLEFEKKNQKMPKLPKHVKVQKRPIPHPSTPSPYSGSSSPKTIYVSSSSPTMGVVKRVQKYLRAAENRATAKLLSGNNKGKKGDRRNQIAQLAQSNEALKKEEVFVKATGRAMERALKVGKWFEARGEEYTVSVKTGSVLVVDDVVEDEEERKKAVEESERLKKEVEEAKLKDGNGGLSKSAMRKRKRAVAQLEGEEELPETRTRWVNMVEVAVSLNRQAQSGLSRFPAPRTAAMDLDLVLIVRFSGVTTTAGRLPWKILPVTQRLPSIHMQRALSSNTQAWWAIEVWVLFTYNGMATPLAI
;
A
#
# COMPACT_ATOMS: atom_id res chain seq x y z
N MET A 1 -15.33 -14.38 -2.08
CA MET A 1 -15.79 -12.97 -2.11
C MET A 1 -14.64 -12.10 -2.58
N THR A 2 -14.77 -11.41 -3.71
CA THR A 2 -13.73 -10.49 -4.17
C THR A 2 -13.74 -9.22 -3.32
N PRO A 3 -12.59 -8.74 -2.82
CA PRO A 3 -12.55 -7.53 -2.01
C PRO A 3 -13.02 -6.34 -2.85
N ALA A 4 -13.88 -5.50 -2.28
CA ALA A 4 -14.37 -4.29 -2.95
C ALA A 4 -13.18 -3.40 -3.36
N PRO A 5 -13.25 -2.71 -4.51
CA PRO A 5 -12.18 -1.84 -4.95
C PRO A 5 -12.01 -0.66 -3.97
N LEU A 6 -10.77 -0.43 -3.55
CA LEU A 6 -10.38 0.60 -2.56
C LEU A 6 -10.79 2.03 -2.98
N THR A 7 -11.08 2.24 -4.26
CA THR A 7 -11.46 3.53 -4.82
C THR A 7 -12.89 3.95 -4.48
N LYS A 8 -13.76 3.03 -4.03
CA LYS A 8 -15.17 3.36 -3.68
C LYS A 8 -15.30 4.21 -2.42
N THR A 9 -14.32 4.16 -1.53
CA THR A 9 -14.30 4.93 -0.28
C THR A 9 -13.90 6.40 -0.49
N LEU A 10 -13.36 6.73 -1.67
CA LEU A 10 -12.89 8.08 -1.96
C LEU A 10 -14.02 8.93 -2.56
N GLU A 11 -14.18 10.13 -2.01
CA GLU A 11 -15.11 11.13 -2.54
C GLU A 11 -14.42 12.02 -3.58
N PHE A 12 -15.11 12.25 -4.70
CA PHE A 12 -14.65 13.11 -5.78
C PHE A 12 -15.76 14.07 -6.22
N GLU A 13 -15.37 15.32 -6.46
CA GLU A 13 -16.25 16.33 -7.03
C GLU A 13 -16.60 15.98 -8.50
N LYS A 14 -17.90 15.96 -8.84
CA LYS A 14 -18.37 15.62 -10.18
C LYS A 14 -18.31 16.82 -11.12
N LYS A 15 -17.13 17.11 -11.67
CA LYS A 15 -16.90 18.29 -12.53
C LYS A 15 -17.38 18.18 -13.99
N ASN A 16 -17.68 16.97 -14.48
CA ASN A 16 -18.02 16.73 -15.90
C ASN A 16 -19.53 16.77 -16.24
N GLN A 17 -20.39 17.28 -15.35
CA GLN A 17 -21.85 17.17 -15.54
C GLN A 17 -22.42 18.09 -16.64
N LYS A 18 -21.77 19.22 -16.93
CA LYS A 18 -22.29 20.28 -17.81
C LYS A 18 -21.64 20.32 -19.20
N MET A 19 -21.05 19.21 -19.67
CA MET A 19 -20.36 19.19 -20.96
C MET A 19 -21.37 19.09 -22.12
N PRO A 20 -21.24 19.90 -23.19
CA PRO A 20 -22.10 19.79 -24.37
C PRO A 20 -21.92 18.42 -25.01
N LYS A 21 -23.01 17.86 -25.53
CA LYS A 21 -22.96 16.58 -26.26
C LYS A 21 -22.43 16.86 -27.65
N LEU A 22 -21.44 16.08 -28.08
CA LEU A 22 -20.93 16.15 -29.44
C LEU A 22 -21.88 15.41 -30.40
N PRO A 23 -21.96 15.83 -31.68
CA PRO A 23 -22.66 15.08 -32.71
C PRO A 23 -22.10 13.66 -32.87
N LYS A 24 -22.90 12.75 -33.43
CA LYS A 24 -22.53 11.32 -33.54
C LYS A 24 -21.28 11.09 -34.40
N HIS A 25 -21.08 11.90 -35.44
CA HIS A 25 -19.97 11.79 -36.39
C HIS A 25 -18.64 12.32 -35.84
N VAL A 26 -18.61 12.73 -34.57
CA VAL A 26 -17.47 13.38 -33.93
C VAL A 26 -17.03 12.56 -32.73
N LYS A 27 -15.76 12.16 -32.72
CA LYS A 27 -15.17 11.39 -31.64
C LYS A 27 -14.11 12.20 -30.89
N VAL A 28 -14.05 11.99 -29.57
CA VAL A 28 -13.01 12.58 -28.73
C VAL A 28 -11.80 11.66 -28.72
N GLN A 29 -10.69 12.12 -29.29
CA GLN A 29 -9.40 11.45 -29.21
C GLN A 29 -8.64 11.97 -27.99
N LYS A 30 -8.29 11.05 -27.07
CA LYS A 30 -7.69 11.43 -25.78
C LYS A 30 -6.21 11.71 -25.94
N ARG A 31 -5.75 12.88 -25.49
CA ARG A 31 -4.32 13.19 -25.45
C ARG A 31 -3.66 12.54 -24.22
N PRO A 32 -2.38 12.12 -24.31
CA PRO A 32 -1.60 11.77 -23.14
C PRO A 32 -1.53 12.95 -22.15
N ILE A 33 -1.65 12.66 -20.86
CA ILE A 33 -1.56 13.70 -19.83
C ILE A 33 -0.07 14.06 -19.64
N PRO A 34 0.34 15.32 -19.91
CA PRO A 34 1.72 15.72 -19.69
C PRO A 34 2.00 15.73 -18.18
N HIS A 35 3.14 15.16 -17.80
CA HIS A 35 3.63 15.22 -16.43
C HIS A 35 5.14 15.52 -16.43
N PRO A 36 5.67 16.20 -15.41
CA PRO A 36 7.10 16.46 -15.32
C PRO A 36 7.88 15.13 -15.23
N SER A 37 9.15 15.18 -15.62
CA SER A 37 10.06 14.04 -15.48
C SER A 37 10.13 13.58 -14.02
N THR A 38 10.16 12.28 -13.79
CA THR A 38 10.38 11.75 -12.44
C THR A 38 11.77 12.16 -11.95
N PRO A 39 11.89 12.76 -10.76
CA PRO A 39 13.16 13.27 -10.25
C PRO A 39 14.16 12.14 -9.98
N SER A 40 15.45 12.42 -9.96
CA SER A 40 16.43 11.39 -9.58
C SER A 40 16.33 11.06 -8.08
N PRO A 41 16.66 9.81 -7.66
CA PRO A 41 16.71 9.45 -6.24
C PRO A 41 17.64 10.35 -5.41
N TYR A 42 18.74 10.79 -6.03
CA TYR A 42 19.77 11.63 -5.40
C TYR A 42 19.44 13.12 -5.37
N SER A 43 18.37 13.57 -6.04
CA SER A 43 17.95 14.97 -5.98
C SER A 43 17.66 15.40 -4.54
N GLY A 44 17.95 16.66 -4.20
CA GLY A 44 17.77 17.23 -2.86
C GLY A 44 16.31 17.36 -2.42
N SER A 45 16.10 17.86 -1.20
CA SER A 45 14.79 18.25 -0.66
C SER A 45 14.09 19.35 -1.45
N SER A 46 14.85 20.13 -2.23
CA SER A 46 14.33 21.23 -3.03
C SER A 46 13.36 20.79 -4.13
N SER A 47 13.44 19.54 -4.58
CA SER A 47 12.56 19.01 -5.64
C SER A 47 11.60 17.97 -5.07
N PRO A 48 10.29 18.06 -5.31
CA PRO A 48 9.32 17.08 -4.82
C PRO A 48 9.56 15.71 -5.46
N LYS A 49 9.61 14.64 -4.66
CA LYS A 49 9.85 13.28 -5.15
C LYS A 49 8.56 12.63 -5.63
N THR A 50 8.14 12.96 -6.84
CA THR A 50 6.89 12.46 -7.41
C THR A 50 7.10 11.25 -8.35
N ILE A 51 6.34 10.18 -8.12
CA ILE A 51 6.27 8.99 -8.95
C ILE A 51 4.88 8.93 -9.59
N TYR A 52 4.83 9.02 -10.92
CA TYR A 52 3.62 8.80 -11.68
C TYR A 52 3.39 7.31 -11.92
N VAL A 53 2.16 6.85 -11.67
CA VAL A 53 1.79 5.43 -11.78
C VAL A 53 0.79 5.23 -12.91
N SER A 54 1.12 4.30 -13.81
CA SER A 54 0.22 3.87 -14.88
C SER A 54 -0.68 2.71 -14.44
N SER A 55 -1.73 2.45 -15.21
CA SER A 55 -2.59 1.28 -15.01
C SER A 55 -1.91 -0.05 -15.34
N SER A 56 -0.71 -0.06 -15.93
CA SER A 56 0.10 -1.25 -16.23
C SER A 56 1.24 -1.48 -15.23
N SER A 57 1.60 -0.48 -14.43
CA SER A 57 2.70 -0.54 -13.44
C SER A 57 2.48 -1.57 -12.31
N PRO A 58 3.35 -2.58 -12.10
CA PRO A 58 3.17 -3.55 -11.02
C PRO A 58 3.32 -2.90 -9.63
N THR A 59 2.44 -3.24 -8.68
CA THR A 59 2.40 -2.64 -7.33
C THR A 59 3.75 -2.71 -6.63
N MET A 60 4.38 -3.89 -6.59
CA MET A 60 5.69 -4.06 -5.95
C MET A 60 6.82 -3.29 -6.63
N GLY A 61 6.72 -3.05 -7.95
CA GLY A 61 7.66 -2.18 -8.67
C GLY A 61 7.56 -0.73 -8.21
N VAL A 62 6.35 -0.23 -7.98
CA VAL A 62 6.13 1.12 -7.41
C VAL A 62 6.66 1.18 -5.98
N VAL A 63 6.35 0.20 -5.14
CA VAL A 63 6.85 0.12 -3.75
C VAL A 63 8.37 0.20 -3.70
N LYS A 64 9.08 -0.62 -4.49
CA LYS A 64 10.55 -0.61 -4.53
C LYS A 64 11.10 0.75 -4.97
N ARG A 65 10.44 1.44 -5.90
CA ARG A 65 10.82 2.81 -6.29
C ARG A 65 10.65 3.79 -5.12
N VAL A 66 9.52 3.75 -4.41
CA VAL A 66 9.28 4.59 -3.23
C VAL A 66 10.37 4.34 -2.17
N GLN A 67 10.63 3.08 -1.83
CA GLN A 67 11.69 2.71 -0.89
C GLN A 67 13.06 3.24 -1.30
N LYS A 68 13.38 3.22 -2.60
CA LYS A 68 14.64 3.78 -3.12
C LYS A 68 14.76 5.28 -2.84
N TYR A 69 13.69 6.05 -3.00
CA TYR A 69 13.70 7.49 -2.66
C TYR A 69 13.84 7.72 -1.16
N LEU A 70 13.09 6.97 -0.34
CA LEU A 70 13.13 7.11 1.11
C LEU A 70 14.52 6.76 1.68
N ARG A 71 15.15 5.66 1.21
CA ARG A 71 16.54 5.33 1.58
C ARG A 71 17.53 6.42 1.17
N ALA A 72 17.34 7.03 0.00
CA ALA A 72 18.18 8.14 -0.44
C ALA A 72 17.97 9.40 0.40
N ALA A 73 16.77 9.63 0.95
CA ALA A 73 16.50 10.69 1.92
C ALA A 73 17.19 10.40 3.26
N GLU A 74 17.10 9.16 3.77
CA GLU A 74 17.81 8.71 4.99
C GLU A 74 19.31 8.90 4.91
N ASN A 75 19.91 8.45 3.81
CA ASN A 75 21.34 8.58 3.60
C ASN A 75 21.78 10.04 3.58
N ARG A 76 20.99 10.94 2.98
CA ARG A 76 21.29 12.39 2.96
C ARG A 76 21.13 13.03 4.33
N ALA A 77 20.10 12.65 5.09
CA ALA A 77 19.89 13.16 6.44
C ALA A 77 20.94 12.66 7.44
N THR A 78 21.44 11.44 7.28
CA THR A 78 22.44 10.83 8.16
C THR A 78 23.88 11.08 7.72
N ALA A 79 24.13 11.42 6.45
CA ALA A 79 25.47 11.77 5.97
C ALA A 79 26.15 12.84 6.84
N LYS A 80 25.41 13.88 7.25
CA LYS A 80 25.94 14.93 8.14
C LYS A 80 26.41 14.41 9.51
N LEU A 81 25.77 13.37 10.04
CA LEU A 81 26.15 12.74 11.31
C LEU A 81 27.38 11.83 11.14
N LEU A 82 27.47 11.15 9.98
CA LEU A 82 28.52 10.17 9.70
C LEU A 82 29.82 10.80 9.15
N SER A 83 29.74 11.95 8.48
CA SER A 83 30.89 12.67 7.93
C SER A 83 31.69 13.46 8.97
N GLY A 84 31.26 13.49 10.24
CA GLY A 84 31.99 14.13 11.32
C GLY A 84 33.24 13.33 11.70
N ASN A 85 34.41 13.74 11.21
CA ASN A 85 35.74 13.26 11.62
C ASN A 85 36.09 13.50 13.12
N ASN A 86 35.12 13.86 13.96
CA ASN A 86 35.32 14.17 15.37
C ASN A 86 35.33 12.90 16.24
N LYS A 87 36.33 12.04 16.02
CA LYS A 87 36.79 11.09 17.04
C LYS A 87 37.40 11.89 18.20
N GLY A 88 36.63 12.26 19.22
CA GLY A 88 37.23 12.57 20.53
C GLY A 88 36.59 13.61 21.45
N LYS A 89 35.65 14.46 21.03
CA LYS A 89 35.10 15.49 21.93
C LYS A 89 33.82 15.05 22.65
N LYS A 90 34.00 14.49 23.85
CA LYS A 90 32.95 14.11 24.82
C LYS A 90 31.97 15.24 25.21
N GLY A 91 32.25 16.49 24.82
CA GLY A 91 31.41 17.67 25.07
C GLY A 91 30.29 17.92 24.06
N ASP A 92 30.25 17.21 22.92
CA ASP A 92 29.31 17.48 21.82
C ASP A 92 27.93 16.83 21.97
N ARG A 93 27.56 16.23 23.12
CA ARG A 93 26.27 15.54 23.26
C ARG A 93 25.06 16.44 22.96
N ARG A 94 25.11 17.73 23.35
CA ARG A 94 24.08 18.72 22.97
C ARG A 94 24.05 18.95 21.46
N ASN A 95 25.21 19.05 20.82
CA ASN A 95 25.33 19.24 19.37
C ASN A 95 24.86 18.00 18.60
N GLN A 96 25.12 16.79 19.11
CA GLN A 96 24.59 15.54 18.54
C GLN A 96 23.08 15.47 18.63
N ILE A 97 22.48 15.86 19.76
CA ILE A 97 21.02 15.92 19.92
C ILE A 97 20.42 16.93 18.95
N ALA A 98 21.03 18.12 18.81
CA ALA A 98 20.60 19.15 17.87
C ALA A 98 20.71 18.66 16.41
N GLN A 99 21.81 17.99 16.04
CA GLN A 99 21.98 17.41 14.71
C GLN A 99 20.99 16.27 14.43
N LEU A 100 20.70 15.41 15.42
CA LEU A 100 19.68 14.37 15.30
C LEU A 100 18.28 14.97 15.09
N ALA A 101 17.95 16.04 15.81
CA ALA A 101 16.70 16.77 15.63
C ALA A 101 16.61 17.38 14.22
N GLN A 102 17.68 18.00 13.72
CA GLN A 102 17.75 18.54 12.36
C GLN A 102 17.64 17.45 11.28
N SER A 103 18.32 16.31 11.47
CA SER A 103 18.20 15.16 10.56
C SER A 103 16.77 14.63 10.52
N ASN A 104 16.08 14.59 11.66
CA ASN A 104 14.69 14.16 11.72
C ASN A 104 13.75 15.14 11.03
N GLU A 105 13.99 16.45 11.17
CA GLU A 105 13.22 17.48 10.49
C GLU A 105 13.44 17.42 8.95
N ALA A 106 14.67 17.19 8.51
CA ALA A 106 14.98 17.00 7.09
C ALA A 106 14.27 15.78 6.49
N LEU A 107 14.16 14.68 7.23
CA LEU A 107 13.44 13.48 6.77
C LEU A 107 11.94 13.71 6.64
N LYS A 108 11.34 14.48 7.56
CA LYS A 108 9.92 14.85 7.47
C LYS A 108 9.62 15.75 6.28
N LYS A 109 10.58 16.58 5.85
CA LYS A 109 10.44 17.46 4.68
C LYS A 109 10.49 16.70 3.36
N GLU A 110 11.17 15.56 3.32
CA GLU A 110 11.36 14.78 2.10
C GLU A 110 10.34 13.64 1.95
N GLU A 111 9.13 14.02 1.57
CA GLU A 111 8.06 13.08 1.26
C GLU A 111 8.13 12.59 -0.19
N VAL A 112 7.71 11.36 -0.41
CA VAL A 112 7.58 10.75 -1.73
C VAL A 112 6.11 10.71 -2.12
N PHE A 113 5.76 11.39 -3.21
CA PHE A 113 4.40 11.48 -3.71
C PHE A 113 4.17 10.43 -4.81
N VAL A 114 3.15 9.59 -4.65
CA VAL A 114 2.71 8.65 -5.67
C VAL A 114 1.43 9.21 -6.28
N LYS A 115 1.51 9.71 -7.52
CA LYS A 115 0.38 10.31 -8.24
C LYS A 115 -0.19 9.33 -9.26
N ALA A 116 -1.51 9.18 -9.26
CA ALA A 116 -2.21 8.30 -10.18
C ALA A 116 -3.58 8.86 -10.56
N THR A 117 -4.00 8.61 -11.80
CA THR A 117 -5.29 9.05 -12.35
C THR A 117 -6.10 7.87 -12.88
N GLY A 118 -7.43 7.97 -12.85
CA GLY A 118 -8.33 6.97 -13.43
C GLY A 118 -8.10 5.54 -12.90
N ARG A 119 -7.99 4.55 -13.80
CA ARG A 119 -7.80 3.13 -13.42
C ARG A 119 -6.53 2.87 -12.61
N ALA A 120 -5.51 3.72 -12.72
CA ALA A 120 -4.27 3.58 -11.97
C ALA A 120 -4.41 3.90 -10.46
N MET A 121 -5.47 4.60 -10.05
CA MET A 121 -5.70 4.98 -8.65
C MET A 121 -5.74 3.78 -7.71
N GLU A 122 -6.36 2.68 -8.15
CA GLU A 122 -6.42 1.44 -7.36
C GLU A 122 -5.02 0.93 -7.00
N ARG A 123 -4.05 1.06 -7.92
CA ARG A 123 -2.68 0.63 -7.71
C ARG A 123 -1.95 1.54 -6.72
N ALA A 124 -2.13 2.86 -6.82
CA ALA A 124 -1.56 3.81 -5.87
C ALA A 124 -2.10 3.57 -4.44
N LEU A 125 -3.40 3.30 -4.30
CA LEU A 125 -4.00 2.96 -3.00
C LEU A 125 -3.48 1.64 -2.44
N LYS A 126 -3.25 0.62 -3.29
CA LYS A 126 -2.60 -0.63 -2.87
C LYS A 126 -1.17 -0.39 -2.36
N VAL A 127 -0.43 0.52 -2.99
CA VAL A 127 0.90 0.95 -2.51
C VAL A 127 0.79 1.63 -1.15
N GLY A 128 -0.15 2.57 -0.97
CA GLY A 128 -0.40 3.23 0.31
C GLY A 128 -0.70 2.21 1.42
N LYS A 129 -1.65 1.30 1.19
CA LYS A 129 -2.02 0.24 2.14
C LYS A 129 -0.84 -0.69 2.48
N TRP A 130 0.06 -0.93 1.53
CA TRP A 130 1.26 -1.75 1.75
C TRP A 130 2.25 -1.07 2.73
N PHE A 131 2.37 0.25 2.68
CA PHE A 131 3.19 1.03 3.61
C PHE A 131 2.49 1.23 4.96
N GLU A 132 1.18 1.47 4.96
CA GLU A 132 0.36 1.55 6.17
C GLU A 132 0.41 0.25 7.00
N ALA A 133 0.41 -0.92 6.34
CA ALA A 133 0.57 -2.21 7.01
C ALA A 133 1.94 -2.37 7.71
N ARG A 134 2.91 -1.49 7.43
CA ARG A 134 4.21 -1.38 8.11
C ARG A 134 4.30 -0.11 8.95
N GLY A 135 3.17 0.39 9.46
CA GLY A 135 2.97 1.73 10.03
C GLY A 135 3.87 2.15 11.19
N GLU A 136 4.75 1.28 11.68
CA GLU A 136 5.85 1.66 12.56
C GLU A 136 6.90 2.50 11.80
N GLU A 137 7.27 2.11 10.57
CA GLU A 137 8.37 2.74 9.83
C GLU A 137 7.93 3.91 8.93
N TYR A 138 6.67 3.91 8.49
CA TYR A 138 6.19 4.85 7.47
C TYR A 138 4.92 5.59 7.91
N THR A 139 4.82 6.85 7.53
CA THR A 139 3.59 7.64 7.60
C THR A 139 3.03 7.80 6.19
N VAL A 140 1.73 7.55 6.03
CA VAL A 140 1.03 7.63 4.74
C VAL A 140 -0.09 8.65 4.85
N SER A 141 -0.16 9.58 3.92
CA SER A 141 -1.31 10.48 3.76
C SER A 141 -1.87 10.39 2.33
N VAL A 142 -3.19 10.49 2.21
CA VAL A 142 -3.89 10.38 0.92
C VAL A 142 -4.64 11.68 0.66
N LYS A 143 -4.40 12.28 -0.51
CA LYS A 143 -5.10 13.46 -1.00
C LYS A 143 -5.84 13.11 -2.28
N THR A 144 -7.10 13.49 -2.38
CA THR A 144 -7.88 13.42 -3.61
C THR A 144 -7.78 14.74 -4.36
N GLY A 145 -7.85 14.67 -5.68
CA GLY A 145 -7.82 15.86 -6.54
C GLY A 145 -8.42 15.60 -7.90
N SER A 146 -8.39 16.62 -8.76
CA SER A 146 -8.83 16.52 -10.15
C SER A 146 -7.86 17.30 -11.05
N VAL A 147 -7.61 16.78 -12.24
CA VAL A 147 -6.74 17.38 -13.25
C VAL A 147 -7.56 17.71 -14.49
N LEU A 148 -7.39 18.92 -15.03
CA LEU A 148 -7.98 19.32 -16.31
C LEU A 148 -7.12 18.78 -17.44
N VAL A 149 -7.76 18.09 -18.39
CA VAL A 149 -7.09 17.49 -19.55
C VAL A 149 -7.74 18.02 -20.82
N VAL A 150 -6.91 18.38 -21.80
CA VAL A 150 -7.34 18.76 -23.14
C VAL A 150 -7.27 17.53 -24.03
N ASP A 151 -8.37 17.20 -24.69
CA ASP A 151 -8.47 16.15 -25.69
C ASP A 151 -8.78 16.78 -27.07
N ASP A 152 -8.50 16.02 -28.12
CA ASP A 152 -8.81 16.37 -29.50
C ASP A 152 -10.24 15.96 -29.87
N VAL A 153 -10.85 16.75 -30.73
CA VAL A 153 -12.15 16.45 -31.33
C VAL A 153 -11.90 16.15 -32.80
N VAL A 154 -12.10 14.90 -33.21
CA VAL A 154 -11.84 14.43 -34.56
C VAL A 154 -13.15 14.01 -35.22
N GLU A 155 -13.41 14.55 -36.40
CA GLU A 155 -14.52 14.14 -37.26
C GLU A 155 -14.17 12.85 -37.98
N ASP A 156 -15.07 11.87 -37.91
CA ASP A 156 -14.96 10.67 -38.73
C ASP A 156 -15.74 10.90 -40.03
N GLU A 157 -15.03 11.05 -41.15
CA GLU A 157 -15.64 11.35 -42.47
C GLU A 157 -16.69 10.30 -42.88
N GLU A 158 -16.48 9.03 -42.58
CA GLU A 158 -17.43 7.96 -42.87
C GLU A 158 -18.72 8.09 -42.05
N GLU A 159 -18.61 8.47 -40.78
CA GLU A 159 -19.75 8.67 -39.90
C GLU A 159 -20.48 9.96 -40.24
N ARG A 160 -19.76 10.97 -40.74
CA ARG A 160 -20.34 12.20 -41.27
C ARG A 160 -21.17 11.90 -42.52
N LYS A 161 -20.65 11.12 -43.48
CA LYS A 161 -21.42 10.69 -44.66
C LYS A 161 -22.69 9.91 -44.28
N LYS A 162 -22.57 8.94 -43.37
CA LYS A 162 -23.72 8.19 -42.84
C LYS A 162 -24.73 9.09 -42.12
N ALA A 163 -24.26 10.05 -41.34
CA ALA A 163 -25.10 11.01 -40.63
C ALA A 163 -25.87 11.92 -41.60
N VAL A 164 -25.24 12.36 -42.68
CA VAL A 164 -25.89 13.14 -43.74
C VAL A 164 -26.95 12.31 -44.45
N GLU A 165 -26.63 11.07 -44.87
CA GLU A 165 -27.61 10.17 -45.49
C GLU A 165 -28.79 9.83 -44.55
N GLU A 166 -28.52 9.58 -43.26
CA GLU A 166 -29.56 9.34 -42.26
C GLU A 166 -30.44 10.57 -42.06
N SER A 167 -29.85 11.78 -42.01
CA SER A 167 -30.61 13.02 -41.88
C SER A 167 -31.52 13.25 -43.09
N GLU A 168 -31.01 13.02 -44.30
CA GLU A 168 -31.81 13.15 -45.53
C GLU A 168 -32.97 12.15 -45.57
N ARG A 169 -32.76 10.90 -45.16
CA ARG A 169 -33.84 9.89 -45.05
C ARG A 169 -34.90 10.34 -44.04
N LEU A 170 -34.48 10.80 -42.86
CA LEU A 170 -35.39 11.26 -41.81
C LEU A 170 -36.16 12.52 -42.20
N LYS A 171 -35.55 13.45 -42.95
CA LYS A 171 -36.23 14.62 -43.52
C LYS A 171 -37.37 14.19 -44.46
N LYS A 172 -37.08 13.29 -45.40
CA LYS A 172 -38.06 12.78 -46.35
C LYS A 172 -39.25 12.14 -45.63
N GLU A 173 -38.98 11.29 -44.63
CA GLU A 173 -40.03 10.69 -43.83
C GLU A 173 -40.87 11.71 -43.03
N VAL A 174 -40.26 12.80 -42.54
CA VAL A 174 -40.98 13.86 -41.82
C VAL A 174 -41.87 14.66 -42.77
N GLU A 175 -41.41 14.97 -43.98
CA GLU A 175 -42.21 15.67 -44.99
C GLU A 175 -43.36 14.79 -45.51
N GLU A 176 -43.11 13.50 -45.78
CA GLU A 176 -44.17 12.55 -46.16
C GLU A 176 -45.24 12.38 -45.08
N ALA A 177 -44.83 12.39 -43.80
CA ALA A 177 -45.77 12.27 -42.69
C ALA A 177 -46.65 13.51 -42.52
N LYS A 178 -46.18 14.72 -42.85
CA LYS A 178 -46.99 15.94 -42.85
C LYS A 178 -48.03 15.94 -43.97
N LEU A 179 -47.70 15.37 -45.13
CA LEU A 179 -48.64 15.30 -46.27
C LEU A 179 -49.77 14.28 -46.06
N LYS A 180 -49.63 13.34 -45.11
CA LYS A 180 -50.58 12.25 -44.83
C LYS A 180 -51.50 12.50 -43.64
N ASP A 181 -51.74 13.75 -43.24
CA ASP A 181 -52.51 14.18 -42.06
C ASP A 181 -54.00 13.71 -42.01
N GLY A 182 -54.48 12.88 -42.95
CA GLY A 182 -55.88 12.47 -43.07
C GLY A 182 -56.31 11.17 -42.38
N ASN A 183 -55.48 10.11 -42.28
CA ASN A 183 -55.98 8.82 -41.72
C ASN A 183 -54.93 7.80 -41.24
N GLY A 184 -53.67 8.21 -41.02
CA GLY A 184 -52.61 7.26 -40.61
C GLY A 184 -51.26 7.88 -40.26
N GLY A 185 -51.25 9.18 -39.94
CA GLY A 185 -50.03 9.93 -39.65
C GLY A 185 -49.37 9.51 -38.33
N LEU A 186 -48.04 9.66 -38.27
CA LEU A 186 -47.26 9.50 -37.05
C LEU A 186 -47.76 10.45 -35.95
N SER A 187 -47.77 9.99 -34.70
CA SER A 187 -48.19 10.82 -33.56
C SER A 187 -47.35 12.10 -33.46
N LYS A 188 -47.96 13.20 -32.97
CA LYS A 188 -47.27 14.49 -32.78
C LYS A 188 -45.97 14.36 -31.98
N SER A 189 -45.87 13.40 -31.06
CA SER A 189 -44.64 13.14 -30.28
C SER A 189 -43.54 12.48 -31.14
N ALA A 190 -43.89 11.57 -32.03
CA ALA A 190 -42.96 10.92 -32.95
C ALA A 190 -42.40 11.91 -33.97
N MET A 191 -43.24 12.80 -34.52
CA MET A 191 -42.79 13.86 -35.42
C MET A 191 -41.82 14.82 -34.71
N ARG A 192 -42.12 15.23 -33.46
CA ARG A 192 -41.22 16.07 -32.66
C ARG A 192 -39.90 15.38 -32.33
N LYS A 193 -39.90 14.07 -32.09
CA LYS A 193 -38.68 13.27 -31.86
C LYS A 193 -37.80 13.21 -33.10
N ARG A 194 -38.39 12.98 -34.29
CA ARG A 194 -37.68 12.93 -35.57
C ARG A 194 -37.11 14.29 -35.95
N LYS A 195 -37.88 15.37 -35.80
CA LYS A 195 -37.39 16.74 -36.04
C LYS A 195 -36.19 17.10 -35.17
N ARG A 196 -36.15 16.63 -33.91
CA ARG A 196 -34.97 16.79 -33.03
C ARG A 196 -33.77 15.96 -33.47
N ALA A 197 -33.99 14.78 -34.02
CA ALA A 197 -32.91 13.92 -34.53
C ALA A 197 -32.27 14.53 -35.78
N VAL A 198 -33.07 15.04 -36.71
CA VAL A 198 -32.62 15.78 -37.90
C VAL A 198 -31.77 16.98 -37.48
N ALA A 199 -32.27 17.83 -36.58
CA ALA A 199 -31.52 18.99 -36.08
C ALA A 199 -30.20 18.63 -35.35
N GLN A 200 -30.06 17.42 -34.82
CA GLN A 200 -28.81 16.95 -34.21
C GLN A 200 -27.79 16.44 -35.22
N LEU A 201 -28.23 15.99 -36.40
CA LEU A 201 -27.37 15.52 -37.47
C LEU A 201 -26.91 16.67 -38.37
N GLU A 202 -27.74 17.72 -38.49
CA GLU A 202 -27.53 18.92 -39.31
C GLU A 202 -26.83 20.08 -38.62
N GLY A 203 -26.35 19.89 -37.40
CA GLY A 203 -25.56 20.91 -36.73
C GLY A 203 -24.29 21.21 -37.54
N GLU A 204 -24.39 22.16 -38.46
CA GLU A 204 -23.31 22.81 -39.23
C GLU A 204 -22.51 23.80 -38.37
N GLU A 205 -22.68 23.77 -37.04
CA GLU A 205 -21.86 24.55 -36.13
C GLU A 205 -20.41 24.07 -36.24
N GLU A 206 -19.51 24.99 -36.56
CA GLU A 206 -18.06 24.80 -36.59
C GLU A 206 -17.62 24.12 -35.28
N LEU A 207 -17.24 22.85 -35.40
CA LEU A 207 -16.95 22.02 -34.24
C LEU A 207 -15.68 22.52 -33.55
N PRO A 208 -15.67 22.60 -32.21
CA PRO A 208 -14.47 23.00 -31.51
C PRO A 208 -13.38 21.94 -31.74
N GLU A 209 -12.20 22.37 -32.18
CA GLU A 209 -11.06 21.47 -32.42
C GLU A 209 -10.64 20.69 -31.17
N THR A 210 -10.83 21.28 -29.98
CA THR A 210 -10.41 20.68 -28.71
C THR A 210 -11.52 20.69 -27.67
N ARG A 211 -11.48 19.71 -26.78
CA ARG A 211 -12.43 19.56 -25.67
C ARG A 211 -11.70 19.29 -24.37
N THR A 212 -12.10 19.99 -23.32
CA THR A 212 -11.55 19.75 -21.98
C THR A 212 -12.39 18.77 -21.18
N ARG A 213 -11.76 17.97 -20.32
CA ARG A 213 -12.42 17.14 -19.32
C ARG A 213 -11.64 17.12 -18.01
N TRP A 214 -12.36 16.94 -16.90
CA TRP A 214 -11.75 16.70 -15.61
C TRP A 214 -11.51 15.21 -15.38
N VAL A 215 -10.35 14.87 -14.82
CA VAL A 215 -9.96 13.52 -14.46
C VAL A 215 -9.64 13.45 -12.97
N ASN A 216 -10.23 12.48 -12.30
CA ASN A 216 -9.95 12.24 -10.88
C ASN A 216 -8.51 11.74 -10.70
N MET A 217 -7.85 12.27 -9.66
CA MET A 217 -6.48 11.97 -9.29
C MET A 217 -6.41 11.63 -7.80
N VAL A 218 -5.48 10.75 -7.46
CA VAL A 218 -5.08 10.48 -6.09
C VAL A 218 -3.59 10.71 -5.96
N GLU A 219 -3.22 11.37 -4.87
CA GLU A 219 -1.86 11.58 -4.43
C GLU A 219 -1.67 10.87 -3.08
N VAL A 220 -0.81 9.86 -3.06
CA VAL A 220 -0.41 9.15 -1.83
C VAL A 220 0.97 9.65 -1.45
N ALA A 221 1.09 10.41 -0.37
CA ALA A 221 2.36 10.82 0.18
C ALA A 221 2.86 9.78 1.19
N VAL A 222 4.11 9.38 1.06
CA VAL A 222 4.79 8.46 1.97
C VAL A 222 6.02 9.15 2.54
N SER A 223 6.13 9.18 3.85
CA SER A 223 7.26 9.73 4.60
C SER A 223 7.76 8.73 5.65
N LEU A 224 8.99 8.92 6.12
CA LEU A 224 9.59 8.06 7.13
C LEU A 224 9.21 8.52 8.53
N ASN A 225 8.78 7.58 9.36
CA ASN A 225 8.49 7.83 10.76
C ASN A 225 9.63 7.32 11.65
N ARG A 226 10.62 8.18 11.91
CA ARG A 226 11.82 7.79 12.68
C ARG A 226 11.55 7.61 14.19
N GLN A 227 10.38 7.98 14.72
CA GLN A 227 10.07 7.77 16.14
C GLN A 227 9.99 6.27 16.51
N ALA A 228 9.70 5.39 15.55
CA ALA A 228 9.69 3.95 15.81
C ALA A 228 11.09 3.32 15.88
N GLN A 229 12.12 3.96 15.29
CA GLN A 229 13.48 3.40 15.24
C GLN A 229 14.36 3.77 16.46
N SER A 230 13.89 4.62 17.38
CA SER A 230 14.56 4.84 18.67
C SER A 230 14.32 3.69 19.67
N GLY A 231 13.45 2.74 19.35
CA GLY A 231 13.33 1.48 20.05
C GLY A 231 14.42 0.52 19.61
N LEU A 232 15.34 0.23 20.53
CA LEU A 232 16.33 -0.83 20.42
C LEU A 232 15.64 -2.20 20.34
N SER A 233 14.95 -2.53 19.25
CA SER A 233 14.31 -3.83 19.04
C SER A 233 14.50 -4.30 17.61
N ARG A 234 15.76 -4.62 17.27
CA ARG A 234 16.08 -5.61 16.22
C ARG A 234 15.77 -7.02 16.74
N PHE A 235 14.53 -7.29 17.11
CA PHE A 235 13.98 -8.65 17.20
C PHE A 235 12.47 -8.51 16.99
N PRO A 236 11.89 -9.09 15.93
CA PRO A 236 10.45 -9.14 15.83
C PRO A 236 9.94 -9.96 17.03
N ALA A 237 9.11 -9.36 17.86
CA ALA A 237 8.38 -10.10 18.88
C ALA A 237 7.61 -11.24 18.19
N PRO A 238 7.75 -12.50 18.63
CA PRO A 238 6.89 -13.56 18.13
C PRO A 238 5.45 -13.15 18.45
N ARG A 239 4.61 -13.15 17.42
CA ARG A 239 3.17 -12.92 17.56
C ARG A 239 2.66 -13.90 18.61
N THR A 240 2.06 -13.37 19.67
CA THR A 240 1.34 -14.12 20.69
C THR A 240 0.14 -14.80 20.04
N ALA A 241 0.37 -15.95 19.43
CA ALA A 241 -0.60 -17.02 19.43
C ALA A 241 -0.40 -17.75 20.76
N ALA A 242 -1.47 -17.88 21.55
CA ALA A 242 -1.46 -18.74 22.71
C ALA A 242 -0.97 -20.13 22.28
N MET A 243 0.24 -20.48 22.71
CA MET A 243 0.85 -21.79 22.51
C MET A 243 1.02 -22.34 23.91
N ASP A 244 0.15 -23.29 24.26
CA ASP A 244 0.30 -24.11 25.46
C ASP A 244 1.63 -24.86 25.34
N LEU A 245 2.63 -24.38 26.09
CA LEU A 245 3.92 -25.04 26.24
C LEU A 245 3.86 -25.84 27.54
N ASP A 246 3.68 -27.15 27.42
CA ASP A 246 3.80 -28.07 28.56
C ASP A 246 5.28 -28.21 28.94
N LEU A 247 5.64 -27.66 30.09
CA LEU A 247 7.00 -27.71 30.63
C LEU A 247 7.18 -29.03 31.40
N VAL A 248 7.98 -29.95 30.87
CA VAL A 248 8.29 -31.22 31.54
C VAL A 248 9.70 -31.15 32.13
N LEU A 249 9.79 -31.13 33.46
CA LEU A 249 11.07 -31.18 34.18
C LEU A 249 11.49 -32.65 34.33
N ILE A 250 12.57 -33.06 33.68
CA ILE A 250 13.15 -34.40 33.85
C ILE A 250 14.40 -34.28 34.72
N VAL A 251 14.32 -34.77 35.96
CA VAL A 251 15.45 -34.79 36.90
C VAL A 251 16.06 -36.18 36.87
N ARG A 252 17.36 -36.27 36.55
CA ARG A 252 18.11 -37.53 36.63
C ARG A 252 19.02 -37.49 37.86
N PHE A 253 18.87 -38.46 38.75
CA PHE A 253 19.80 -38.67 39.86
C PHE A 253 20.89 -39.64 39.41
N SER A 254 22.13 -39.17 39.31
CA SER A 254 23.30 -40.00 39.12
C SER A 254 23.84 -40.45 40.48
N GLY A 255 23.83 -41.76 40.72
CA GLY A 255 24.62 -42.35 41.81
C GLY A 255 23.87 -43.30 42.74
N VAL A 256 23.21 -44.33 42.20
CA VAL A 256 23.03 -45.62 42.89
C VAL A 256 23.15 -46.73 41.84
N THR A 257 24.29 -47.41 41.81
CA THR A 257 24.44 -48.68 41.10
C THR A 257 24.01 -49.80 42.03
N THR A 258 22.75 -50.22 41.97
CA THR A 258 22.36 -51.55 42.44
C THR A 258 22.52 -52.52 41.29
N THR A 259 23.14 -53.67 41.57
CA THR A 259 23.36 -54.83 40.70
C THR A 259 22.03 -55.50 40.32
N ALA A 260 21.22 -54.82 39.53
CA ALA A 260 20.11 -55.41 38.77
C ALA A 260 19.74 -54.43 37.65
N GLY A 261 20.00 -54.82 36.40
CA GLY A 261 19.79 -53.96 35.25
C GLY A 261 18.33 -53.62 35.00
N ARG A 262 17.96 -52.35 35.23
CA ARG A 262 17.05 -51.48 34.44
C ARG A 262 16.69 -50.26 35.29
N LEU A 263 17.06 -49.06 34.84
CA LEU A 263 16.58 -47.80 35.43
C LEU A 263 15.15 -47.51 34.92
N PRO A 264 14.13 -47.38 35.79
CA PRO A 264 12.83 -46.87 35.37
C PRO A 264 12.91 -45.34 35.24
N TRP A 265 12.58 -44.83 34.05
CA TRP A 265 12.30 -43.42 33.86
C TRP A 265 10.96 -43.14 34.56
N LYS A 266 10.93 -42.25 35.55
CA LYS A 266 9.66 -41.76 36.11
C LYS A 266 9.41 -40.35 35.59
N ILE A 267 8.39 -40.21 34.76
CA ILE A 267 7.84 -38.93 34.34
C ILE A 267 6.78 -38.55 35.39
N LEU A 268 6.98 -37.44 36.09
CA LEU A 268 6.02 -36.92 37.06
C LEU A 268 5.35 -35.66 36.47
N PRO A 269 4.01 -35.60 36.37
CA PRO A 269 3.32 -34.37 36.02
C PRO A 269 3.37 -33.35 37.16
N VAL A 270 3.59 -32.08 36.83
CA VAL A 270 3.81 -30.97 37.77
C VAL A 270 2.50 -30.45 38.37
N THR A 271 1.74 -31.31 39.05
CA THR A 271 0.55 -30.86 39.82
C THR A 271 0.47 -31.39 41.26
N GLN A 272 1.52 -32.04 41.78
CA GLN A 272 1.55 -32.45 43.20
C GLN A 272 2.62 -31.68 43.99
N ARG A 273 2.19 -31.05 45.09
CA ARG A 273 3.04 -30.44 46.14
C ARG A 273 3.97 -31.51 46.72
N LEU A 274 5.26 -31.22 46.76
CA LEU A 274 6.29 -32.07 47.40
C LEU A 274 6.07 -32.14 48.93
N PRO A 275 6.26 -33.30 49.58
CA PRO A 275 6.31 -33.38 51.03
C PRO A 275 7.64 -32.83 51.57
N SER A 276 7.57 -32.13 52.70
CA SER A 276 8.72 -31.60 53.44
C SER A 276 9.58 -32.75 53.98
N ILE A 277 10.81 -32.91 53.45
CA ILE A 277 11.77 -33.90 53.94
C ILE A 277 12.54 -33.28 55.13
N HIS A 278 12.37 -33.88 56.32
CA HIS A 278 13.15 -33.58 57.53
C HIS A 278 14.48 -34.34 57.45
N MET A 279 15.62 -33.63 57.44
CA MET A 279 16.95 -34.24 57.45
C MET A 279 17.48 -34.34 58.89
N GLN A 280 17.55 -35.56 59.44
CA GLN A 280 18.34 -35.83 60.64
C GLN A 280 19.82 -35.91 60.28
N ARG A 281 20.64 -35.15 61.02
CA ARG A 281 22.09 -35.04 60.87
C ARG A 281 22.75 -36.15 61.69
N ALA A 282 23.23 -37.20 61.03
CA ALA A 282 24.13 -38.18 61.64
C ALA A 282 25.58 -37.88 61.22
N LEU A 283 26.43 -37.69 62.22
CA LEU A 283 27.87 -37.51 62.10
C LEU A 283 28.54 -38.88 61.92
N SER A 284 29.29 -39.09 60.83
CA SER A 284 30.60 -39.78 60.93
C SER A 284 31.47 -39.55 59.68
N SER A 285 32.74 -39.30 59.98
CA SER A 285 33.97 -39.34 59.19
C SER A 285 33.94 -39.63 57.67
N ASN A 286 34.50 -38.63 56.96
CA ASN A 286 35.61 -38.78 56.02
C ASN A 286 35.35 -39.51 54.69
N THR A 287 34.83 -38.78 53.71
CA THR A 287 35.29 -38.74 52.30
C THR A 287 34.45 -37.70 51.55
N GLN A 288 35.10 -36.67 50.99
CA GLN A 288 34.41 -35.67 50.17
C GLN A 288 34.08 -36.26 48.80
N ALA A 289 32.85 -36.73 48.59
CA ALA A 289 32.28 -36.93 47.27
C ALA A 289 31.37 -35.74 46.94
N TRP A 290 31.80 -34.89 46.00
CA TRP A 290 30.98 -33.83 45.45
C TRP A 290 29.95 -34.47 44.50
N TRP A 291 28.67 -34.39 44.85
CA TRP A 291 27.59 -34.85 43.97
C TRP A 291 27.28 -33.73 42.97
N ALA A 292 27.59 -33.95 41.69
CA ALA A 292 27.12 -33.08 40.63
C ALA A 292 25.66 -33.42 40.32
N ILE A 293 24.75 -32.46 40.49
CA ILE A 293 23.37 -32.55 40.03
C ILE A 293 23.33 -31.87 38.65
N GLU A 294 23.17 -32.65 37.58
CA GLU A 294 22.87 -32.11 36.27
C GLU A 294 21.35 -31.96 36.09
N VAL A 295 20.89 -30.73 35.93
CA VAL A 295 19.49 -30.42 35.60
C VAL A 295 19.41 -30.06 34.13
N TRP A 296 18.71 -30.87 33.35
CA TRP A 296 18.45 -30.61 31.93
C TRP A 296 17.01 -30.13 31.76
N VAL A 297 16.82 -28.97 31.13
CA VAL A 297 15.50 -28.44 30.74
C VAL A 297 15.35 -28.66 29.24
N LEU A 298 14.49 -29.60 28.83
CA LEU A 298 14.13 -29.78 27.43
C LEU A 298 12.82 -29.07 27.12
N PHE A 299 12.83 -28.26 26.07
CA PHE A 299 11.62 -27.75 25.43
C PHE A 299 11.24 -28.72 24.31
N THR A 300 10.05 -29.33 24.41
CA THR A 300 9.49 -30.13 23.33
C THR A 300 8.52 -29.28 22.52
N TYR A 301 8.67 -29.29 21.20
CA TYR A 301 7.72 -28.67 20.27
C TYR A 301 7.24 -29.76 19.31
N ASN A 302 5.94 -30.05 19.30
CA ASN A 302 5.30 -31.05 18.43
C ASN A 302 6.01 -32.43 18.37
N GLY A 303 6.37 -33.00 19.52
CA GLY A 303 6.78 -34.41 19.61
C GLY A 303 8.13 -34.78 18.98
N MET A 304 8.94 -33.82 18.50
CA MET A 304 10.31 -34.08 18.07
C MET A 304 11.29 -33.34 18.97
N ALA A 305 12.13 -34.10 19.69
CA ALA A 305 13.20 -33.56 20.52
C ALA A 305 14.45 -33.32 19.65
N THR A 306 14.85 -32.07 19.46
CA THR A 306 16.17 -31.72 18.92
C THR A 306 17.09 -31.33 20.07
N PRO A 307 18.21 -32.03 20.29
CA PRO A 307 19.17 -31.62 21.31
C PRO A 307 19.89 -30.33 20.87
N LEU A 308 19.76 -29.27 21.66
CA LEU A 308 20.65 -28.12 21.61
C LEU A 308 21.85 -28.42 22.50
N ALA A 309 23.02 -28.58 21.89
CA ALA A 309 24.29 -28.60 22.62
C ALA A 309 24.63 -27.16 23.05
N ILE A 310 24.95 -26.99 24.34
CA ILE A 310 25.70 -25.85 24.89
C ILE A 310 27.10 -26.35 25.16
#